data_AF-A0A0H4BAT6-F1
#
_entry.id   AF-A0A0H4BAT6-F1
#
_cell.length_a   1.000
_cell.length_b   1.000
_cell.length_c   1.000
_cell.angle_alpha   90.00
_cell.angle_beta   90.00
_cell.angle_gamma   90.00
#
_symmetry.space_group_name_H-M   'P 1'
#
loop_
_entity.id
_entity.type
_entity.pdbx_description
1 polymer ?
#
loop_
_entity_poly.entity_id
_entity_poly.type
_entity_poly.pdbx_seq_one_letter_code
_entity_poly.pdbx_strand_id
1 'polypeptide(L)'
;MNSLLPQTYLLGLIGLLAIVAVVVGRQFLRVRRDEQSLLKMEQDKVASSKDAGALYELASVQLRKRLYPQAIVTLRQAVKKLNDEPDEARALIENALGYALAAEKDFTTAVRHYKSALRAKENYPVAINNLAFAQERLLENEKACALYRQALDIDPKNKTARKRLKRLERAASKVKNSSQASPKGPDGRGF
;
A
#
# COMPACT_ATOMS: atom_id res chain seq x y z
N MET A 1 -49.06 -23.29 -35.69
CA MET A 1 -49.33 -22.27 -34.65
C MET A 1 -48.38 -22.56 -33.49
N ASN A 2 -47.63 -21.55 -32.98
CA ASN A 2 -46.74 -21.56 -31.79
C ASN A 2 -45.25 -21.15 -32.00
N SER A 3 -44.93 -20.24 -32.92
CA SER A 3 -43.60 -19.57 -32.98
C SER A 3 -43.58 -18.16 -32.38
N LEU A 4 -44.73 -17.58 -32.04
CA LEU A 4 -44.86 -16.20 -31.56
C LEU A 4 -44.60 -16.05 -30.05
N LEU A 5 -44.87 -17.09 -29.24
CA LEU A 5 -44.65 -17.04 -27.80
C LEU A 5 -43.16 -16.86 -27.47
N PRO A 6 -42.21 -17.65 -27.99
CA PRO A 6 -40.78 -17.45 -27.69
C PRO A 6 -40.25 -16.09 -28.14
N GLN A 7 -40.73 -15.56 -29.26
CA GLN A 7 -40.30 -14.27 -29.81
C GLN A 7 -40.80 -13.08 -28.96
N THR A 8 -42.03 -13.15 -28.45
CA THR A 8 -42.58 -12.10 -27.58
C THR A 8 -41.92 -12.09 -26.20
N TYR A 9 -41.59 -13.27 -25.64
CA TYR A 9 -40.77 -13.36 -24.43
C TYR A 9 -39.36 -12.80 -24.63
N LEU A 10 -38.73 -13.09 -25.77
CA LEU A 10 -37.40 -12.57 -26.09
C LEU A 10 -37.39 -11.05 -26.22
N LEU A 11 -38.39 -10.47 -26.89
CA LEU A 11 -38.54 -9.01 -27.00
C LEU A 11 -38.80 -8.36 -25.63
N GLY A 12 -39.65 -8.97 -24.80
CA GLY A 12 -39.89 -8.51 -23.43
C GLY A 12 -38.63 -8.56 -22.57
N LEU A 13 -37.82 -9.61 -22.69
CA LEU A 13 -36.55 -9.76 -21.98
C LEU A 13 -35.51 -8.73 -22.44
N ILE A 14 -35.39 -8.47 -23.74
CA ILE A 14 -34.48 -7.43 -24.28
C ILE A 14 -34.89 -6.04 -23.76
N GLY A 15 -36.19 -5.74 -23.74
CA GLY A 15 -36.71 -4.49 -23.19
C GLY A 15 -36.38 -4.34 -21.69
N LEU A 16 -36.60 -5.40 -20.91
CA LEU A 16 -36.25 -5.43 -19.49
C LEU A 16 -34.75 -5.21 -19.27
N LEU A 17 -33.89 -5.91 -20.02
CA LEU A 17 -32.44 -5.78 -19.92
C LEU A 17 -31.96 -4.38 -20.31
N ALA A 18 -32.56 -3.76 -21.33
CA ALA A 18 -32.25 -2.39 -21.71
C ALA A 18 -32.61 -1.39 -20.59
N ILE A 19 -33.77 -1.57 -19.94
CA ILE A 19 -34.19 -0.73 -18.80
C ILE A 19 -33.21 -0.89 -17.63
N VAL A 20 -32.85 -2.13 -17.27
CA VAL A 20 -31.86 -2.41 -16.21
C VAL A 20 -30.51 -1.79 -16.55
N ALA A 21 -30.03 -1.94 -17.79
CA ALA A 21 -28.77 -1.35 -18.24
C ALA A 21 -28.77 0.19 -18.13
N VAL A 22 -29.88 0.85 -18.48
CA VAL A 22 -30.03 2.31 -18.34
C VAL A 22 -30.03 2.74 -16.87
N VAL A 23 -30.74 2.03 -15.99
CA VAL A 23 -30.81 2.36 -14.56
C VAL A 23 -29.43 2.19 -13.90
N VAL A 24 -28.78 1.05 -14.13
CA VAL A 24 -27.43 0.77 -13.59
C VAL A 24 -26.40 1.73 -14.18
N GLY A 25 -26.46 1.99 -15.49
CA GLY A 25 -25.57 2.95 -16.16
C GLY A 25 -25.72 4.36 -15.59
N ARG A 26 -26.96 4.82 -15.36
CA ARG A 26 -27.24 6.10 -14.69
C ARG A 26 -26.69 6.15 -13.27
N GLN A 27 -26.87 5.08 -12.49
CA GLN A 27 -26.40 5.01 -11.12
C GLN A 27 -24.88 5.01 -11.04
N PHE A 28 -24.22 4.26 -11.92
CA PHE A 28 -22.75 4.25 -12.04
C PHE A 28 -22.19 5.62 -12.42
N LEU A 29 -22.78 6.29 -13.41
CA LEU A 29 -22.37 7.64 -13.81
C LEU A 29 -22.60 8.67 -12.70
N ARG A 30 -23.71 8.55 -11.96
CA ARG A 30 -24.01 9.42 -10.81
C ARG A 30 -22.96 9.25 -9.71
N VAL A 31 -22.67 8.03 -9.30
CA VAL A 31 -21.63 7.73 -8.30
C VAL A 31 -20.27 8.28 -8.73
N ARG A 32 -19.86 8.04 -9.98
CA ARG A 32 -18.60 8.60 -10.51
C ARG A 32 -18.54 10.11 -10.47
N ARG A 33 -19.64 10.78 -10.81
CA ARG A 33 -19.71 12.25 -10.83
C ARG A 33 -19.68 12.83 -9.41
N ASP A 34 -20.36 12.16 -8.49
CA ASP A 34 -20.40 12.52 -7.07
C ASP A 34 -19.01 12.33 -6.45
N GLU A 35 -18.32 11.22 -6.74
CA GLU A 35 -16.92 11.00 -6.37
C GLU A 35 -16.00 12.09 -6.92
N GLN A 36 -16.15 12.47 -8.20
CA GLN A 36 -15.36 13.56 -8.79
C GLN A 36 -15.62 14.92 -8.12
N SER A 37 -16.87 15.20 -7.75
CA SER A 37 -17.22 16.44 -7.04
C SER A 37 -16.61 16.50 -5.64
N LEU A 38 -16.66 15.38 -4.91
CA LEU A 38 -16.02 15.24 -3.61
C LEU A 38 -14.51 15.38 -3.73
N LEU A 39 -13.89 14.77 -4.75
CA LEU A 39 -12.47 14.92 -5.03
C LEU A 39 -12.10 16.38 -5.31
N LYS A 40 -12.92 17.11 -6.07
CA LYS A 40 -12.68 18.54 -6.35
C LYS A 40 -12.81 19.38 -5.08
N MET A 41 -13.80 19.12 -4.24
CA MET A 41 -13.98 19.80 -2.95
C MET A 41 -12.82 19.49 -1.98
N GLU A 42 -12.35 18.24 -1.95
CA GLU A 42 -11.16 17.87 -1.20
C GLU A 42 -9.92 18.60 -1.75
N GLN A 43 -9.76 18.67 -3.08
CA GLN A 43 -8.67 19.41 -3.72
C GLN A 43 -8.70 20.91 -3.43
N ASP A 44 -9.87 21.55 -3.44
CA ASP A 44 -10.03 22.97 -3.13
C ASP A 44 -9.66 23.22 -1.66
N LYS A 45 -10.12 22.35 -0.75
CA LYS A 45 -9.75 22.40 0.67
C LYS A 45 -8.24 22.23 0.86
N VAL A 46 -7.64 21.29 0.13
CA VAL A 46 -6.20 21.02 0.12
C VAL A 46 -5.38 22.20 -0.43
N ALA A 47 -5.83 22.79 -1.53
CA ALA A 47 -5.19 23.96 -2.13
C ALA A 47 -5.26 25.17 -1.19
N SER A 48 -6.38 25.34 -0.49
CA SER A 48 -6.55 26.40 0.52
C SER A 48 -5.78 26.14 1.82
N SER A 49 -5.57 24.87 2.19
CA SER A 49 -4.93 24.49 3.46
C SER A 49 -3.46 24.85 3.44
N LYS A 50 -3.07 25.90 4.15
CA LYS A 50 -1.67 26.35 4.28
C LYS A 50 -0.84 25.52 5.27
N ASP A 51 -1.48 24.69 6.07
CA ASP A 51 -0.87 23.93 7.15
C ASP A 51 -0.59 22.47 6.76
N ALA A 52 0.61 21.98 7.08
CA ALA A 52 1.02 20.60 6.86
C ALA A 52 0.24 19.62 7.76
N GLY A 53 -0.10 20.03 8.99
CA GLY A 53 -0.91 19.24 9.92
C GLY A 53 -2.31 18.96 9.38
N ALA A 54 -3.02 20.00 8.93
CA ALA A 54 -4.33 19.83 8.31
C ALA A 54 -4.32 18.92 7.06
N LEU A 55 -3.26 18.99 6.25
CA LEU A 55 -3.07 18.08 5.11
C LEU A 55 -2.81 16.64 5.55
N TYR A 56 -2.03 16.45 6.61
CA TYR A 56 -1.79 15.14 7.21
C TYR A 56 -3.07 14.50 7.78
N GLU A 57 -3.92 15.27 8.44
CA GLU A 57 -5.20 14.79 8.97
C GLU A 57 -6.14 14.31 7.84
N LEU A 58 -6.25 15.10 6.77
CA LEU A 58 -7.02 14.69 5.60
C LEU A 58 -6.44 13.41 4.98
N ALA A 59 -5.12 13.36 4.79
CA ALA A 59 -4.46 12.18 4.28
C ALA A 59 -4.70 10.95 5.18
N SER A 60 -4.74 11.12 6.49
CA SER A 60 -5.04 10.04 7.44
C SER A 60 -6.47 9.51 7.28
N VAL A 61 -7.44 10.37 6.97
CA VAL A 61 -8.80 9.94 6.57
C VAL A 61 -8.76 9.15 5.26
N GLN A 62 -8.04 9.66 4.25
CA GLN A 62 -7.89 9.00 2.95
C GLN A 62 -7.24 7.61 3.09
N LEU A 63 -6.18 7.49 3.91
CA LEU A 63 -5.51 6.23 4.23
C LEU A 63 -6.45 5.23 4.90
N ARG A 64 -7.26 5.65 5.88
CA ARG A 64 -8.26 4.77 6.52
C ARG A 64 -9.31 4.26 5.53
N LYS A 65 -9.68 5.09 4.55
CA LYS A 65 -10.57 4.71 3.44
C LYS A 65 -9.87 3.93 2.32
N ARG A 66 -8.55 3.69 2.44
CA ARG A 66 -7.71 3.05 1.41
C ARG A 66 -7.65 3.79 0.08
N LEU A 67 -7.88 5.10 0.12
CA LEU A 67 -7.75 6.02 -1.01
C LEU A 67 -6.28 6.42 -1.19
N TYR A 68 -5.42 5.44 -1.49
CA TYR A 68 -3.97 5.63 -1.50
C TYR A 68 -3.49 6.63 -2.58
N PRO A 69 -4.00 6.61 -3.83
CA PRO A 69 -3.63 7.61 -4.82
C PRO A 69 -3.92 9.04 -4.36
N GLN A 70 -5.09 9.26 -3.73
CA GLN A 70 -5.47 10.56 -3.17
C GLN A 70 -4.55 10.95 -2.00
N ALA A 71 -4.32 10.02 -1.06
CA ALA A 71 -3.43 10.23 0.08
C ALA A 71 -2.01 10.62 -0.35
N ILE A 72 -1.47 10.00 -1.40
CA ILE A 72 -0.14 10.33 -1.95
C ILE A 72 -0.08 11.79 -2.40
N VAL A 73 -1.11 12.27 -3.12
CA VAL A 73 -1.17 13.67 -3.59
C VAL A 73 -1.20 14.63 -2.39
N THR A 74 -2.10 14.39 -1.45
CA THR A 74 -2.26 15.22 -0.24
C THR A 74 -0.98 15.24 0.60
N LEU A 75 -0.36 14.07 0.84
CA LEU A 75 0.87 13.96 1.63
C LEU A 75 2.07 14.61 0.94
N ARG A 76 2.17 14.56 -0.39
CA ARG A 76 3.20 15.31 -1.12
C ARG A 76 3.06 16.81 -0.93
N GLN A 77 1.83 17.32 -0.83
CA GLN A 77 1.61 18.73 -0.49
C GLN A 77 1.94 19.01 0.98
N ALA A 78 1.62 18.09 1.90
CA ALA A 78 2.00 18.21 3.31
C ALA A 78 3.53 18.32 3.45
N VAL A 79 4.28 17.43 2.77
CA VAL A 79 5.76 17.45 2.77
C VAL A 79 6.31 18.79 2.26
N LYS A 80 5.71 19.38 1.22
CA LYS A 80 6.12 20.70 0.69
C LYS A 80 5.91 21.85 1.68
N LYS A 81 5.08 21.67 2.71
CA LYS A 81 4.73 22.70 3.70
C LYS A 81 5.38 22.47 5.08
N LEU A 82 6.33 21.54 5.18
CA LEU A 82 7.04 21.19 6.42
C LEU A 82 8.11 22.20 6.89
N ASN A 83 8.17 23.40 6.32
CA ASN A 83 9.34 24.28 6.47
C ASN A 83 9.61 24.72 7.92
N ASP A 84 8.59 24.76 8.79
CA ASP A 84 8.70 25.14 10.20
C ASP A 84 8.07 24.12 11.16
N GLU A 85 7.81 22.91 10.69
CA GLU A 85 7.16 21.85 11.46
C GLU A 85 8.16 21.06 12.32
N PRO A 86 7.77 20.58 13.52
CA PRO A 86 8.62 19.73 14.34
C PRO A 86 9.08 18.48 13.60
N ASP A 87 10.28 17.98 13.93
CA ASP A 87 10.80 16.76 13.31
C ASP A 87 9.89 15.54 13.53
N GLU A 88 9.12 15.52 14.62
CA GLU A 88 8.09 14.50 14.83
C GLU A 88 6.98 14.56 13.77
N ALA A 89 6.49 15.75 13.42
CA ALA A 89 5.49 15.93 12.37
C ALA A 89 6.04 15.52 11.00
N ARG A 90 7.30 15.90 10.71
CA ARG A 90 8.02 15.45 9.51
C ARG A 90 8.11 13.92 9.46
N ALA A 91 8.47 13.27 10.56
CA ALA A 91 8.54 11.81 10.63
C ALA A 91 7.19 11.13 10.39
N LEU A 92 6.11 11.67 10.96
CA LEU A 92 4.75 11.15 10.76
C LEU A 92 4.29 11.26 9.31
N ILE A 93 4.47 12.44 8.70
CA ILE A 93 4.06 12.72 7.31
C ILE A 93 4.86 11.87 6.31
N GLU A 94 6.17 11.81 6.47
CA GLU A 94 7.04 11.02 5.59
C GLU A 94 6.76 9.51 5.71
N ASN A 95 6.50 9.01 6.92
CA ASN A 95 6.09 7.62 7.10
C ASN A 95 4.72 7.33 6.48
N ALA A 96 3.75 8.23 6.62
CA ALA A 96 2.44 8.07 5.99
C ALA A 96 2.53 8.10 4.46
N LEU A 97 3.39 8.95 3.88
CA LEU A 97 3.63 8.99 2.43
C LEU A 97 4.27 7.68 1.95
N GLY A 98 5.27 7.19 2.68
CA GLY A 98 5.86 5.87 2.43
C GLY A 98 4.83 4.75 2.49
N TYR A 99 3.92 4.79 3.47
CA TYR A 99 2.85 3.81 3.63
C TYR A 99 1.89 3.80 2.44
N ALA A 100 1.44 4.97 2.00
CA ALA A 100 0.58 5.11 0.84
C ALA A 100 1.23 4.56 -0.44
N LEU A 101 2.51 4.89 -0.67
CA LEU A 101 3.28 4.40 -1.83
C LEU A 101 3.48 2.89 -1.79
N ALA A 102 3.78 2.32 -0.62
CA ALA A 102 3.93 0.88 -0.46
C ALA A 102 2.61 0.13 -0.71
N ALA A 103 1.46 0.73 -0.37
CA ALA A 103 0.15 0.16 -0.68
C ALA A 103 -0.10 0.10 -2.20
N GLU A 104 0.37 1.10 -2.94
CA GLU A 104 0.40 1.13 -4.41
C GLU A 104 1.54 0.31 -5.04
N LYS A 105 2.25 -0.49 -4.23
CA LYS A 105 3.40 -1.33 -4.63
C LYS A 105 4.62 -0.57 -5.15
N ASP A 106 4.67 0.76 -4.98
CA ASP A 106 5.88 1.55 -5.24
C ASP A 106 6.82 1.48 -4.02
N PHE A 107 7.41 0.30 -3.83
CA PHE A 107 8.29 0.04 -2.67
C PHE A 107 9.58 0.85 -2.75
N THR A 108 10.11 1.10 -3.94
CA THR A 108 11.36 1.86 -4.15
C THR A 108 11.20 3.30 -3.65
N THR A 109 10.12 3.99 -4.03
CA THR A 109 9.86 5.35 -3.54
C THR A 109 9.47 5.33 -2.06
N ALA A 110 8.70 4.33 -1.61
CA ALA A 110 8.36 4.17 -0.20
C ALA A 110 9.60 4.07 0.71
N VAL A 111 10.62 3.30 0.31
CA VAL A 111 11.90 3.20 1.04
C VAL A 111 12.54 4.57 1.27
N ARG A 112 12.50 5.46 0.27
CA ARG A 112 13.08 6.81 0.39
C ARG A 112 12.35 7.64 1.46
N HIS A 113 11.03 7.58 1.47
CA HIS A 113 10.20 8.30 2.44
C HIS A 113 10.31 7.73 3.85
N TYR A 114 10.35 6.40 4.02
CA TYR A 114 10.62 5.81 5.35
C TYR A 114 12.00 6.20 5.88
N LYS A 115 13.03 6.19 5.03
CA LYS A 115 14.35 6.71 5.42
C LYS A 115 14.32 8.18 5.79
N SER A 116 13.49 8.99 5.12
CA SER A 116 13.26 10.40 5.48
C SER A 116 12.62 10.52 6.86
N ALA A 117 11.61 9.70 7.15
CA ALA A 117 10.99 9.65 8.47
C ALA A 117 12.00 9.29 9.57
N LEU A 118 12.88 8.32 9.30
CA LEU A 118 13.93 7.91 10.24
C LEU A 118 15.06 8.93 10.41
N ARG A 119 15.31 9.80 9.43
CA ARG A 119 16.23 10.94 9.61
C ARG A 119 15.65 11.99 10.55
N ALA A 120 14.34 12.19 10.53
CA ALA A 120 13.68 13.13 11.44
C ALA A 120 13.44 12.52 12.84
N LYS A 121 13.18 11.20 12.91
CA LYS A 121 13.02 10.47 14.17
C LYS A 121 13.65 9.08 14.06
N GLU A 122 14.88 8.95 14.55
CA GLU A 122 15.67 7.71 14.44
C GLU A 122 14.98 6.52 15.11
N ASN A 123 14.47 6.72 16.34
CA ASN A 123 13.76 5.70 17.11
C ASN A 123 12.26 5.72 16.82
N TYR A 124 11.88 5.38 15.58
CA TYR A 124 10.48 5.28 15.17
C TYR A 124 10.11 3.86 14.73
N PRO A 125 9.67 2.97 15.66
CA PRO A 125 9.44 1.55 15.38
C PRO A 125 8.50 1.27 14.22
N VAL A 126 7.47 2.11 14.05
CA VAL A 126 6.51 1.98 12.95
C VAL A 126 7.20 2.18 11.60
N ALA A 127 8.02 3.23 11.45
CA ALA A 127 8.76 3.50 10.22
C ALA A 127 9.83 2.44 9.95
N ILE A 128 10.53 1.94 10.98
CA ILE A 128 11.50 0.84 10.83
C ILE A 128 10.81 -0.43 10.33
N ASN A 129 9.68 -0.82 10.92
CA ASN A 129 8.91 -1.98 10.49
C ASN A 129 8.36 -1.82 9.07
N ASN A 130 7.89 -0.62 8.70
CA ASN A 130 7.40 -0.34 7.35
C ASN A 130 8.54 -0.36 6.31
N LEU A 131 9.71 0.17 6.66
CA LEU A 131 10.92 0.07 5.84
C LEU A 131 11.34 -1.38 5.65
N ALA A 132 11.33 -2.19 6.71
CA ALA A 132 11.63 -3.62 6.64
C ALA A 132 10.69 -4.34 5.67
N PHE A 133 9.39 -4.03 5.74
CA PHE A 133 8.40 -4.57 4.80
C PHE A 133 8.67 -4.15 3.37
N ALA A 134 8.99 -2.88 3.10
CA ALA A 134 9.32 -2.43 1.75
C ALA A 134 10.58 -3.11 1.20
N GLN A 135 11.63 -3.27 2.01
CA GLN A 135 12.84 -4.02 1.63
C GLN A 135 12.54 -5.49 1.32
N GLU A 136 11.69 -6.13 2.13
CA GLU A 136 11.24 -7.50 1.88
C GLU A 136 10.53 -7.62 0.52
N ARG A 137 9.69 -6.65 0.17
CA ARG A 137 8.97 -6.63 -1.11
C ARG A 137 9.88 -6.36 -2.30
N LEU A 138 11.05 -5.77 -2.07
CA LEU A 138 12.13 -5.60 -3.03
C LEU A 138 13.09 -6.81 -3.06
N LEU A 139 12.78 -7.90 -2.35
CA LEU A 139 13.60 -9.12 -2.24
C LEU A 139 14.94 -8.93 -1.51
N GLU A 140 15.12 -7.80 -0.83
CA GLU A 140 16.29 -7.47 -0.01
C GLU A 140 16.14 -8.08 1.40
N ASN A 141 16.06 -9.41 1.46
CA ASN A 141 15.65 -10.15 2.66
C ASN A 141 16.60 -9.96 3.85
N GLU A 142 17.91 -9.86 3.60
CA GLU A 142 18.92 -9.65 4.65
C GLU A 142 18.72 -8.28 5.32
N LYS A 143 18.52 -7.22 4.51
CA LYS A 143 18.23 -5.87 5.00
C LYS A 143 16.90 -5.84 5.75
N ALA A 144 15.88 -6.52 5.22
CA ALA A 144 14.59 -6.63 5.89
C ALA A 144 14.70 -7.32 7.26
N CYS A 145 15.47 -8.41 7.37
CA CYS A 145 15.69 -9.10 8.64
C CYS A 145 16.38 -8.19 9.67
N ALA A 146 17.42 -7.46 9.26
CA ALA A 146 18.12 -6.52 10.16
C ALA A 146 17.16 -5.44 10.70
N LEU A 147 16.33 -4.85 9.83
CA LEU A 147 15.35 -3.84 10.23
C LEU A 147 14.23 -4.41 11.10
N TYR A 148 13.74 -5.62 10.82
CA TYR A 148 12.74 -6.24 11.70
C TYR A 148 13.30 -6.56 13.09
N ARG A 149 14.59 -6.92 13.20
CA ARG A 149 15.26 -7.08 14.50
C ARG A 149 15.35 -5.73 15.23
N GLN A 150 15.82 -4.69 14.55
CA GLN A 150 15.88 -3.34 15.11
C GLN A 150 14.50 -2.86 15.61
N ALA A 151 13.43 -3.10 14.85
CA ALA A 151 12.08 -2.76 15.27
C ALA A 151 11.64 -3.52 16.54
N LEU A 152 12.09 -4.77 16.72
CA LEU A 152 11.82 -5.59 17.91
C LEU A 152 12.70 -5.22 19.10
N ASP A 153 13.90 -4.69 18.88
CA ASP A 153 14.76 -4.19 19.95
C ASP A 153 14.12 -2.96 20.62
N ILE A 154 13.45 -2.10 19.83
CA ILE A 154 12.77 -0.90 20.32
C ILE A 154 11.35 -1.21 20.81
N ASP A 155 10.58 -2.00 20.06
CA ASP A 155 9.25 -2.49 20.45
C ASP A 155 9.19 -4.04 20.43
N PRO A 156 9.55 -4.69 21.55
CA PRO A 156 9.49 -6.14 21.65
C PRO A 156 8.09 -6.73 21.43
N LYS A 157 7.02 -5.94 21.56
CA LYS A 157 5.62 -6.38 21.40
C LYS A 157 5.12 -6.28 19.96
N ASN A 158 5.95 -5.81 19.01
CA ASN A 158 5.58 -5.70 17.60
C ASN A 158 5.35 -7.10 16.96
N LYS A 159 4.09 -7.55 16.97
CA LYS A 159 3.67 -8.85 16.44
C LYS A 159 3.95 -8.98 14.93
N THR A 160 3.85 -7.89 14.18
CA THR A 160 4.07 -7.85 12.73
C THR A 160 5.54 -8.14 12.42
N ALA A 161 6.46 -7.39 13.02
CA ALA A 161 7.90 -7.58 12.85
C ALA A 161 8.32 -9.01 13.22
N ARG A 162 7.85 -9.52 14.37
CA ARG A 162 8.14 -10.89 14.83
C ARG A 162 7.68 -11.95 13.84
N LYS A 163 6.44 -11.85 13.33
CA LYS A 163 5.89 -12.81 12.35
C LYS A 163 6.65 -12.76 11.03
N ARG A 164 7.00 -11.56 10.56
CA ARG A 164 7.70 -11.35 9.29
C ARG A 164 9.13 -11.88 9.36
N LEU A 165 9.88 -11.53 10.41
CA LEU A 165 11.24 -12.01 10.66
C LEU A 165 11.29 -13.54 10.71
N LYS A 166 10.42 -14.17 11.52
CA LYS A 166 10.35 -15.63 11.65
C LYS A 166 10.11 -16.33 10.30
N ARG A 167 9.30 -15.74 9.42
CA ARG A 167 9.08 -16.29 8.07
C ARG A 167 10.33 -16.19 7.21
N LEU A 168 11.03 -15.06 7.23
CA LEU A 168 12.25 -14.85 6.45
C LEU A 168 13.37 -15.79 6.91
N GLU A 169 13.57 -15.95 8.22
CA GLU A 169 14.60 -16.84 8.77
C GLU A 169 14.33 -18.32 8.43
N ARG A 170 13.05 -18.74 8.46
CA ARG A 170 12.65 -20.08 8.01
C ARG A 170 12.93 -20.31 6.53
N ALA A 171 12.64 -19.31 5.68
CA ALA A 171 12.91 -19.39 4.26
C ALA A 171 14.42 -19.51 3.99
N ALA A 172 15.23 -18.67 4.64
CA ALA A 172 16.69 -18.70 4.53
C ALA A 172 17.28 -20.05 4.99
N SER A 173 16.78 -20.60 6.10
CA SER A 173 17.22 -21.91 6.61
C SER A 173 16.90 -23.05 5.63
N LYS A 174 15.73 -23.02 4.99
CA LYS A 174 15.35 -24.02 3.98
C LYS A 174 16.28 -23.95 2.76
N VAL A 175 16.59 -22.75 2.28
CA VAL A 175 17.51 -22.55 1.15
C VAL A 175 18.89 -23.11 1.47
N LYS A 176 19.43 -22.80 2.66
CA LYS A 176 20.74 -23.30 3.11
C LYS A 176 20.80 -24.83 3.16
N ASN A 177 19.75 -25.48 3.68
CA ASN A 177 19.68 -26.93 3.75
C ASN A 177 19.55 -27.57 2.37
N SER A 178 18.80 -26.96 1.43
CA SER A 178 18.72 -27.46 0.06
C SER A 178 20.03 -27.32 -0.71
N SER A 179 20.80 -26.23 -0.49
CA SER A 179 22.10 -26.05 -1.15
C SER A 179 23.18 -27.00 -0.64
N GLN A 180 23.04 -27.53 0.58
CA GLN A 180 23.98 -28.49 1.18
C GLN A 180 23.63 -29.95 0.85
N ALA A 181 22.41 -30.23 0.39
CA ALA A 181 21.91 -31.59 0.12
C ALA A 181 22.12 -32.08 -1.32
N SER A 182 22.72 -31.29 -2.22
CA SER A 182 23.11 -31.77 -3.56
C SER A 182 24.33 -32.70 -3.42
N PRO A 183 24.20 -34.02 -3.70
CA PRO A 183 25.31 -34.95 -3.55
C PRO A 183 26.34 -34.71 -4.65
N LYS A 184 27.62 -34.90 -4.30
CA LYS A 184 28.71 -35.12 -5.26
C LYS A 184 28.19 -36.05 -6.37
N GLY A 185 28.32 -35.61 -7.62
CA GLY A 185 27.99 -36.43 -8.78
C GLY A 185 28.71 -37.78 -8.69
N PRO A 186 28.16 -38.85 -9.30
CA PRO A 186 28.74 -40.18 -9.20
C PRO A 186 30.19 -40.11 -9.66
N ASP A 187 31.12 -40.34 -8.73
CA ASP A 187 32.54 -40.43 -9.03
C ASP A 187 32.69 -41.45 -10.16
N GLY A 188 33.11 -40.96 -11.33
CA GLY A 188 33.27 -41.72 -12.57
C GLY A 188 34.37 -42.78 -12.45
N ARG A 189 34.10 -43.83 -11.70
CA ARG A 189 34.87 -45.09 -11.70
C ARG A 189 33.92 -46.24 -12.00
N GLY A 190 33.71 -46.45 -13.29
CA GLY A 190 33.17 -47.67 -13.85
C GLY A 190 33.96 -47.99 -15.12
N PHE A 191 34.96 -48.85 -14.93
CA PHE A 191 35.73 -49.67 -15.88
C PHE A 191 36.03 -49.14 -17.29
#